data_AF-A0A2T7DKJ8-F1
#
_entry.id   AF-A0A2T7DKJ8-F1
#
_cell.length_a   1.000
_cell.length_b   1.000
_cell.length_c   1.000
_cell.angle_alpha   90.00
_cell.angle_beta   90.00
_cell.angle_gamma   90.00
#
_symmetry.space_group_name_H-M   'P 1'
#
loop_
_entity.id
_entity.type
_entity.pdbx_description
1 polymer ?
#
loop_
_entity_poly.entity_id
_entity_poly.type
_entity_poly.pdbx_seq_one_letter_code
_entity_poly.pdbx_strand_id
1 'polypeptide(L)'
;MSTGGNSLPPQSCPDGAKRRVCYYYDRFIAGVNYCEDHVMVPHRVDMAHALIRSCGLLGDMARLRTRPATDAEICGFHDGRYVGLLRDLTPEGFGAGGEVARRAR
;
A
#
# COMPACT_ATOMS: atom_id res chain seq x y z
N MET A 1 -26.45 25.20 11.73
CA MET A 1 -25.29 25.22 12.65
C MET A 1 -24.05 25.07 11.82
N SER A 2 -23.21 26.11 11.75
CA SER A 2 -21.97 26.08 10.96
C SER A 2 -20.88 25.41 11.79
N THR A 3 -20.62 24.13 11.54
CA THR A 3 -19.47 23.43 12.08
C THR A 3 -18.25 23.85 11.28
N GLY A 4 -17.60 24.92 11.70
CA GLY A 4 -16.29 25.32 11.20
C GLY A 4 -15.26 24.27 11.61
N GLY A 5 -15.01 23.30 10.72
CA GLY A 5 -13.86 22.40 10.82
C GLY A 5 -12.60 23.13 10.36
N ASN A 6 -11.47 22.88 11.02
CA ASN A 6 -10.14 23.41 10.70
C ASN A 6 -9.55 22.90 9.36
N SER A 7 -10.40 22.50 8.42
CA SER A 7 -9.97 22.03 7.11
C SER A 7 -9.73 23.26 6.23
N LEU A 8 -8.46 23.52 5.92
CA LEU A 8 -8.14 24.40 4.79
C LEU A 8 -8.92 23.90 3.55
N PRO A 9 -9.46 24.80 2.73
CA PRO A 9 -10.10 24.40 1.49
C PRO A 9 -9.09 23.55 0.69
N PRO A 10 -9.45 22.32 0.30
CA PRO A 10 -8.52 21.45 -0.42
C PRO A 10 -8.08 22.15 -1.69
N GLN A 11 -6.76 22.31 -1.89
CA GLN A 11 -6.19 22.96 -3.08
C GLN A 11 -6.62 22.27 -4.38
N SER A 12 -7.03 21.00 -4.31
CA SER A 12 -7.57 20.23 -5.42
C SER A 12 -9.04 20.52 -5.76
N CYS A 13 -9.77 21.25 -4.92
CA CYS A 13 -11.22 21.49 -5.07
C CYS A 13 -11.62 22.89 -4.54
N PRO A 14 -11.49 23.94 -5.36
CA PRO A 14 -11.82 25.31 -4.96
C PRO A 14 -13.33 25.57 -4.75
N ASP A 15 -14.19 24.66 -5.20
CA ASP A 15 -15.65 24.76 -5.16
C ASP A 15 -16.28 24.28 -3.83
N GLY A 16 -15.49 23.70 -2.93
CA GLY A 16 -15.96 23.25 -1.60
C GLY A 16 -16.98 22.09 -1.66
N ALA A 17 -17.15 21.44 -2.81
CA ALA A 17 -18.13 20.37 -2.99
C ALA A 17 -17.64 19.03 -2.43
N LYS A 18 -18.55 18.25 -1.80
CA LYS A 18 -18.25 16.88 -1.34
C LYS A 18 -17.92 15.99 -2.54
N ARG A 19 -16.74 15.37 -2.53
CA ARG A 19 -16.30 14.44 -3.58
C ARG A 19 -16.56 13.00 -3.18
N ARG A 20 -16.74 12.13 -4.18
CA ARG A 20 -16.75 10.68 -3.99
C ARG A 20 -15.31 10.22 -3.73
N VAL A 21 -15.10 9.51 -2.64
CA VAL A 21 -13.78 8.99 -2.25
C VAL A 21 -13.82 7.47 -2.28
N CYS A 22 -12.83 6.86 -2.94
CA CYS A 22 -12.58 5.42 -2.92
C CYS A 22 -11.42 5.14 -1.98
N TYR A 23 -11.62 4.25 -1.01
CA TYR A 23 -10.63 3.86 -0.03
C TYR A 23 -10.22 2.41 -0.24
N TYR A 24 -8.96 2.20 -0.60
CA TYR A 24 -8.39 0.87 -0.83
C TYR A 24 -7.62 0.43 0.40
N TYR A 25 -7.92 -0.78 0.87
CA TYR A 25 -7.21 -1.36 2.01
C TYR A 25 -7.25 -2.89 1.93
N ASP A 26 -6.09 -3.52 2.11
CA ASP A 26 -5.96 -4.95 2.31
C ASP A 26 -5.44 -5.21 3.72
N ARG A 27 -6.18 -6.03 4.48
CA ARG A 27 -5.88 -6.37 5.88
C ARG A 27 -4.56 -7.12 6.05
N PHE A 28 -4.10 -7.83 5.03
CA PHE A 28 -2.88 -8.63 5.11
C PHE A 28 -1.59 -7.79 5.04
N ILE A 29 -1.68 -6.50 4.70
CA ILE A 29 -0.51 -5.61 4.60
C ILE A 29 0.29 -5.53 5.91
N ALA A 30 -0.39 -5.63 7.06
CA ALA A 30 0.24 -5.58 8.37
C ALA A 30 1.07 -6.83 8.71
N GLY A 31 0.84 -7.95 8.01
CA GLY A 31 1.59 -9.18 8.21
C GLY A 31 2.96 -9.21 7.53
N VAL A 32 3.26 -8.23 6.68
CA VAL A 32 4.56 -8.15 5.99
C VAL A 32 5.61 -7.60 6.96
N ASN A 33 6.65 -8.39 7.22
CA ASN A 33 7.78 -8.02 8.08
C ASN A 33 9.04 -7.80 7.23
N TYR A 34 9.69 -6.65 7.39
CA TYR A 34 10.87 -6.25 6.62
C TYR A 34 12.20 -6.58 7.31
N CYS A 35 12.16 -7.19 8.51
CA CYS A 35 13.23 -7.44 9.49
C CYS A 35 13.13 -6.54 10.74
N GLU A 36 13.68 -7.03 11.85
CA GLU A 36 13.54 -6.46 13.20
C GLU A 36 14.01 -5.00 13.32
N ASP A 37 15.08 -4.64 12.61
CA ASP A 37 15.66 -3.29 12.66
C ASP A 37 15.26 -2.40 11.47
N HIS A 38 14.27 -2.81 10.66
CA HIS A 38 13.90 -2.04 9.47
C HIS A 38 12.92 -0.91 9.79
N VAL A 39 13.28 0.34 9.44
CA VAL A 39 12.47 1.54 9.73
C VAL A 39 11.10 1.56 9.04
N MET A 40 10.96 0.78 7.95
CA MET A 40 9.66 0.64 7.28
C MET A 40 8.91 -0.54 7.89
N VAL A 41 7.88 -0.21 8.68
CA VAL A 41 6.96 -1.16 9.32
C VAL A 41 5.57 -1.02 8.68
N PRO A 42 5.13 -1.98 7.84
CA PRO A 42 3.83 -1.94 7.16
C PRO A 42 2.61 -1.82 8.07
N HIS A 43 2.74 -2.22 9.35
CA HIS A 43 1.73 -2.08 10.39
C HIS A 43 1.14 -0.66 10.48
N ARG A 44 1.90 0.37 10.10
CA ARG A 44 1.43 1.77 10.04
C ARG A 44 0.15 1.95 9.19
N VAL A 45 -0.03 1.15 8.13
CA VAL A 45 -1.22 1.19 7.27
C VAL A 45 -2.46 0.72 8.04
N ASP A 46 -2.30 -0.31 8.86
CA ASP A 46 -3.38 -0.85 9.69
C ASP A 46 -3.73 0.07 10.87
N MET A 47 -2.72 0.70 11.48
CA MET A 47 -2.92 1.76 12.48
C MET A 47 -3.74 2.92 11.91
N ALA A 48 -3.40 3.39 10.70
CA ALA A 48 -4.15 4.45 10.03
C ALA A 48 -5.59 3.99 9.71
N HIS A 49 -5.77 2.76 9.24
CA HIS A 49 -7.10 2.18 9.00
C HIS A 49 -7.96 2.15 10.26
N ALA A 50 -7.38 1.76 11.40
CA ALA A 50 -8.06 1.73 12.69
C ALA A 50 -8.51 3.13 13.14
N LEU A 51 -7.68 4.16 12.95
CA LEU A 51 -8.02 5.55 13.26
C LEU A 51 -9.16 6.07 12.37
N ILE A 52 -9.05 5.86 11.05
CA ILE A 52 -10.09 6.25 10.09
C ILE A 52 -11.43 5.60 10.46
N ARG A 53 -11.40 4.32 10.86
CA ARG A 53 -12.58 3.60 11.36
C ARG A 53 -13.14 4.22 12.64
N SER A 54 -12.31 4.49 13.64
CA SER A 54 -12.77 5.06 14.91
C SER A 54 -13.31 6.49 14.76
N CYS A 55 -12.82 7.24 13.78
CA CYS A 55 -13.35 8.55 13.42
C CYS A 55 -14.68 8.49 12.65
N GLY A 56 -15.20 7.28 12.35
CA GLY A 56 -16.46 7.11 11.61
C GLY A 56 -16.38 7.38 10.11
N LEU A 57 -15.20 7.69 9.57
CA LEU A 57 -15.03 8.16 8.19
C LEU A 57 -15.20 7.05 7.14
N LEU A 58 -15.09 5.78 7.54
CA LEU A 58 -15.25 4.65 6.62
C LEU A 58 -16.64 4.57 5.98
N GLY A 59 -17.67 5.13 6.63
CA GLY A 59 -19.03 5.18 6.08
C GLY A 59 -19.21 6.20 4.96
N ASP A 60 -18.35 7.22 4.90
CA ASP A 60 -18.39 8.28 3.88
C ASP A 60 -17.65 7.90 2.57
N MET A 61 -17.02 6.73 2.53
CA MET A 61 -16.13 6.30 1.43
C MET A 61 -16.56 4.98 0.81
N ALA A 62 -16.32 4.84 -0.50
CA ALA A 62 -16.42 3.55 -1.18
C ALA A 62 -15.22 2.68 -0.81
N ARG A 63 -15.45 1.66 0.03
CA ARG A 63 -14.40 0.73 0.47
C ARG A 63 -14.16 -0.32 -0.61
N LEU A 64 -12.92 -0.45 -1.04
CA LEU A 64 -12.51 -1.37 -2.09
C LEU A 64 -11.33 -2.22 -1.61
N ARG A 65 -11.29 -3.46 -2.10
CA ARG A 65 -10.13 -4.34 -1.97
C ARG A 65 -9.50 -4.51 -3.34
N THR A 66 -8.20 -4.26 -3.44
CA THR A 66 -7.47 -4.49 -4.69
C THR A 66 -7.18 -5.97 -4.88
N ARG A 67 -7.17 -6.43 -6.14
CA ARG A 67 -6.54 -7.70 -6.47
C ARG A 67 -5.01 -7.54 -6.49
N PRO A 68 -4.25 -8.63 -6.30
CA PRO A 68 -2.83 -8.62 -6.64
C PRO A 68 -2.61 -8.17 -8.09
N ALA A 69 -1.57 -7.37 -8.31
CA ALA A 69 -1.14 -6.97 -9.65
C ALA A 69 -0.54 -8.17 -10.39
N THR A 70 -0.75 -8.23 -11.70
CA THR A 70 -0.15 -9.25 -12.58
C THR A 70 1.25 -8.85 -12.99
N ASP A 71 2.10 -9.82 -13.31
CA ASP A 71 3.45 -9.58 -13.84
C ASP A 71 3.40 -8.63 -15.06
N ALA A 72 2.42 -8.77 -15.94
CA ALA A 72 2.25 -7.91 -17.12
C ALA A 72 1.97 -6.43 -16.75
N GLU A 73 1.19 -6.18 -15.70
CA GLU A 73 0.91 -4.82 -15.22
C GLU A 73 2.15 -4.16 -14.61
N ILE A 74 2.93 -4.93 -13.85
CA ILE A 74 4.18 -4.45 -13.23
C ILE A 74 5.24 -4.20 -14.33
N CYS A 75 5.33 -5.10 -15.31
CA CYS A 75 6.18 -4.96 -16.50
C CYS A 75 5.77 -3.82 -17.44
N GLY A 76 4.61 -3.17 -17.22
CA GLY A 76 4.26 -1.96 -17.96
C GLY A 76 5.26 -0.82 -17.74
N PHE A 77 6.05 -0.88 -16.67
CA PHE A 77 7.14 0.05 -16.38
C PHE A 77 8.48 -0.65 -16.07
N HIS A 78 8.47 -1.77 -15.35
CA HIS A 78 9.70 -2.44 -14.93
C HIS A 78 10.24 -3.44 -15.96
N ASP A 79 11.57 -3.67 -16.00
CA ASP A 79 12.18 -4.72 -16.84
C ASP A 79 11.69 -6.11 -16.39
N GLY A 80 11.34 -6.97 -17.36
CA GLY A 80 10.81 -8.30 -17.08
C GLY A 80 11.75 -9.21 -16.29
N ARG A 81 13.07 -9.03 -16.41
CA ARG A 81 14.06 -9.77 -15.61
C ARG A 81 14.02 -9.35 -14.15
N TYR A 82 13.79 -8.06 -13.87
CA TYR A 82 13.62 -7.56 -12.51
C TYR A 82 12.34 -8.11 -11.86
N VAL A 83 11.22 -8.09 -12.59
CA VAL A 83 9.96 -8.65 -12.08
C VAL A 83 10.07 -10.16 -11.84
N GLY A 84 10.69 -10.89 -12.77
CA GLY A 84 10.98 -12.32 -12.59
C GLY A 84 11.85 -12.59 -11.38
N LEU A 85 12.89 -11.77 -11.14
CA LEU A 85 13.72 -11.88 -9.95
C LEU A 85 12.91 -11.69 -8.66
N LEU A 86 12.09 -10.63 -8.57
CA LEU A 86 11.27 -10.38 -7.38
C LEU A 86 10.29 -11.52 -7.08
N ARG A 87 9.75 -12.14 -8.13
CA ARG A 87 8.82 -13.27 -8.00
C ARG A 87 9.49 -14.52 -7.45
N ASP A 88 10.71 -14.79 -7.89
CA ASP A 88 11.43 -16.03 -7.56
C ASP A 88 12.30 -15.89 -6.29
N LEU A 89 12.50 -14.67 -5.79
CA LEU A 89 13.33 -14.40 -4.61
C LEU A 89 12.65 -14.87 -3.33
N THR A 90 13.32 -15.77 -2.61
CA THR A 90 12.94 -16.20 -1.25
C THR A 90 14.10 -16.01 -0.28
N PRO A 91 13.84 -15.88 1.05
CA PRO A 91 14.89 -15.78 2.05
C PRO A 91 15.88 -16.96 1.99
N GLU A 92 15.38 -18.17 1.78
CA GLU A 92 16.20 -19.39 1.68
C GLU A 92 17.05 -19.39 0.41
N GLY A 93 16.45 -19.00 -0.73
CA GLY A 93 17.13 -18.94 -2.02
C GLY A 93 18.23 -17.88 -2.07
N PHE A 94 18.04 -16.77 -1.35
CA PHE A 94 19.05 -15.73 -1.22
C PHE A 94 20.19 -16.14 -0.25
N GLY A 95 19.83 -16.66 0.93
CA GLY A 95 20.80 -17.06 1.96
C GLY A 95 21.69 -18.24 1.57
N ALA A 96 21.18 -19.17 0.77
CA ALA A 96 21.92 -20.35 0.31
C ALA A 96 22.95 -20.06 -0.81
N GLY A 97 23.08 -18.81 -1.28
CA GLY A 97 23.99 -18.46 -2.38
C GLY A 97 23.62 -19.13 -3.71
N GLY A 98 22.35 -19.53 -3.85
CA GLY A 98 21.82 -20.22 -5.02
C GLY A 98 21.83 -19.37 -6.28
N GLU A 99 21.34 -19.95 -7.38
CA GLU A 99 21.28 -19.28 -8.69
C GLU A 99 20.56 -17.92 -8.63
N VAL A 100 19.49 -17.81 -7.81
CA VAL A 100 18.73 -16.58 -7.59
C VAL A 100 19.59 -15.49 -6.94
N ALA A 101 20.43 -15.85 -5.97
CA ALA A 101 21.36 -14.92 -5.32
C ALA A 101 22.45 -14.40 -6.27
N ARG A 102 22.83 -15.18 -7.29
CA ARG A 102 23.76 -14.71 -8.34
C ARG A 102 23.09 -13.76 -9.32
N ARG A 103 21.82 -13.99 -9.66
CA ARG A 103 21.03 -13.11 -10.54
C ARG A 103 20.66 -11.78 -9.88
N ALA A 104 20.64 -11.74 -8.55
CA ALA A 104 20.36 -10.54 -7.76
C ALA A 104 21.55 -9.59 -7.55
N ARG A 105 22.76 -9.99 -7.97
CA ARG A 105 24.01 -9.22 -7.81
C ARG A 105 24.36 -8.42 -9.06
#